data_AF-A0A1F5ABX6-F1
#
_entry.id   AF-A0A1F5ABX6-F1
#
_cell.length_a   1.000
_cell.length_b   1.000
_cell.length_c   1.000
_cell.angle_alpha   90.00
_cell.angle_beta   90.00
_cell.angle_gamma   90.00
#
_symmetry.space_group_name_H-M   'P 1'
#
loop_
_entity.id
_entity.type
_entity.pdbx_description
1 polymer ?
#
loop_
_entity_poly.entity_id
_entity_poly.type
_entity_poly.pdbx_seq_one_letter_code
_entity_poly.pdbx_strand_id
1 'polypeptide(L)' 'MSNQRTLVLLEPPVRDLIKKMAKEKGISISSICRDLICEGLEIFEDRYFDRIASEREDTFDWEHSLTHEEVWNKNEN' A
#
# COMPACT_ATOMS: atom_id res chain seq x y z
N MET A 1 8.94 19.76 -3.73
CA MET A 1 9.55 18.47 -3.39
C MET A 1 10.60 18.14 -4.46
N SER A 2 11.78 17.64 -4.07
CA SER A 2 12.85 17.30 -5.02
C SER A 2 12.65 15.88 -5.53
N ASN A 3 12.61 15.70 -6.85
CA ASN A 3 12.58 14.36 -7.45
C ASN A 3 14.01 13.79 -7.47
N GLN A 4 14.27 12.78 -6.64
CA GLN A 4 15.54 12.05 -6.66
C GLN A 4 15.46 10.88 -7.64
N ARG A 5 16.49 10.75 -8.50
CA ARG A 5 16.63 9.61 -9.41
C ARG A 5 17.47 8.53 -8.76
N THR A 6 17.00 7.29 -8.82
CA THR A 6 17.71 6.10 -8.33
C THR A 6 18.01 5.19 -9.51
N LEU A 7 19.27 4.80 -9.67
CA LEU A 7 19.68 3.79 -10.64
C LEU A 7 19.53 2.40 -10.00
N VAL A 8 18.90 1.48 -10.71
CA VAL A 8 18.68 0.10 -10.25
C VAL A 8 19.18 -0.86 -11.32
N LEU A 9 19.94 -1.87 -10.91
CA LEU A 9 20.30 -2.98 -11.79
C LEU A 9 19.25 -4.08 -11.69
N LEU A 10 18.81 -4.57 -12.83
CA LEU A 10 17.83 -5.64 -12.94
C LEU A 10 18.44 -6.82 -13.67
N GLU A 11 18.12 -8.03 -13.21
CA GLU A 11 18.49 -9.24 -13.93
C GLU A 11 17.87 -9.24 -15.34
N PRO A 12 18.54 -9.81 -16.34
CA PRO A 12 18.02 -9.87 -17.72
C PRO A 12 16.55 -10.31 -17.84
N PRO A 13 16.08 -11.41 -17.19
CA PRO A 13 14.69 -11.84 -17.32
C PRO A 13 13.69 -10.80 -16.76
N VAL A 14 14.00 -10.20 -15.61
CA VAL A 14 13.14 -9.18 -14.96
C VAL A 14 13.05 -7.94 -15.84
N ARG A 15 14.21 -7.47 -16.33
CA ARG A 15 14.30 -6.32 -17.24
C ARG A 15 13.47 -6.55 -18.51
N ASP A 16 13.56 -7.74 -19.10
CA ASP A 16 12.89 -8.05 -20.37
C ASP A 16 11.38 -8.20 -20.18
N LEU A 17 10.93 -8.70 -19.02
CA LEU A 17 9.53 -8.68 -18.63
C LEU A 17 9.00 -7.24 -18.48
N ILE A 18 9.72 -6.37 -17.77
CA ILE A 18 9.32 -4.96 -17.61
C ILE A 18 9.25 -4.25 -18.96
N LYS A 19 10.20 -4.50 -19.87
CA LYS A 19 10.15 -3.96 -21.24
C LYS A 19 8.89 -4.40 -21.99
N LYS A 20 8.52 -5.67 -21.86
CA LYS A 20 7.30 -6.20 -22.48
C LYS A 20 6.06 -5.52 -21.90
N MET A 21 5.96 -5.41 -20.57
CA MET A 21 4.84 -4.73 -19.90
C MET A 21 4.71 -3.27 -20.32
N ALA A 22 5.83 -2.54 -20.38
CA ALA A 22 5.87 -1.15 -20.83
C ALA A 22 5.36 -1.01 -22.27
N LYS A 23 5.79 -1.92 -23.17
CA LYS A 23 5.33 -1.96 -24.56
C LYS A 23 3.83 -2.24 -24.66
N GLU A 24 3.33 -3.22 -23.92
CA GLU A 24 1.90 -3.59 -23.92
C GLU A 24 1.00 -2.47 -23.39
N LYS A 25 1.46 -1.74 -22.37
CA LYS A 25 0.72 -0.61 -21.78
C LYS A 25 0.93 0.73 -22.50
N GLY A 26 1.87 0.80 -23.44
CA GLY A 26 2.18 2.03 -24.17
C GLY A 26 2.80 3.14 -23.30
N ILE A 27 3.46 2.78 -22.19
CA ILE A 27 4.09 3.74 -21.26
C ILE A 27 5.59 3.49 -21.13
N SER A 28 6.30 4.41 -20.46
CA SER A 28 7.75 4.29 -20.30
C SER A 28 8.13 3.16 -19.31
N ILE A 29 9.31 2.56 -19.51
CA ILE A 29 9.88 1.59 -18.57
C ILE A 29 9.99 2.18 -17.16
N SER A 30 10.44 3.43 -17.05
CA SER A 30 10.57 4.12 -15.76
C SER A 30 9.24 4.30 -15.06
N SER A 31 8.15 4.50 -15.81
CA SER A 31 6.79 4.57 -15.27
C SER A 31 6.39 3.22 -14.67
N ILE A 32 6.55 2.12 -15.43
CA ILE A 32 6.29 0.78 -14.92
C ILE A 32 7.12 0.47 -13.68
N CYS A 33 8.42 0.76 -13.70
CA CYS A 33 9.28 0.52 -12.55
C CYS A 33 8.83 1.32 -11.32
N ARG A 34 8.47 2.60 -11.50
CA ARG A 34 7.97 3.44 -10.41
C ARG A 34 6.67 2.85 -9.85
N ASP A 35 5.72 2.51 -10.72
CA ASP A 35 4.41 2.01 -10.31
C ASP A 35 4.56 0.67 -9.56
N LEU A 36 5.39 -0.26 -10.06
CA LEU A 36 5.71 -1.51 -9.37
C LEU A 36 6.40 -1.31 -8.01
N ILE A 37 7.27 -0.30 -7.89
CA ILE A 37 7.89 0.04 -6.60
C ILE A 37 6.83 0.57 -5.62
N CYS A 38 5.95 1.46 -6.08
CA CYS A 38 4.85 1.99 -5.27
C CYS A 38 3.90 0.87 -4.82
N GLU A 39 3.41 0.04 -5.74
CA GLU A 39 2.56 -1.12 -5.44
C GLU A 39 3.24 -2.07 -4.46
N GLY A 40 4.55 -2.31 -4.64
CA GLY A 40 5.33 -3.11 -3.70
C GLY A 40 5.33 -2.54 -2.28
N LEU A 41 5.51 -1.22 -2.15
CA LEU A 41 5.48 -0.53 -0.85
C LEU A 41 4.08 -0.54 -0.22
N GLU A 42 3.02 -0.36 -1.02
CA GLU A 42 1.63 -0.45 -0.56
C GLU A 42 1.34 -1.84 0.03
N ILE A 43 1.83 -2.93 -0.60
CA ILE A 43 1.69 -4.29 -0.04
C ILE A 43 2.41 -4.44 1.31
N PHE A 44 3.56 -3.79 1.51
CA PHE A 44 4.24 -3.79 2.81
C PHE A 44 3.46 -3.00 3.87
N GLU A 45 2.84 -1.88 3.48
CA GLU A 45 2.00 -1.07 4.34
C GLU A 45 0.73 -1.84 4.77
N ASP A 46 0.04 -2.48 3.83
CA ASP A 46 -1.14 -3.30 4.12
C ASP A 46 -0.82 -4.39 5.14
N ARG A 47 0.28 -5.10 4.97
CA ARG A 47 0.75 -6.12 5.94
C ARG A 47 1.04 -5.52 7.30
N TYR A 48 1.60 -4.31 7.34
CA TYR A 48 1.88 -3.63 8.58
C TYR A 48 0.57 -3.26 9.30
N PHE A 49 -0.41 -2.71 8.60
CA PHE A 49 -1.69 -2.33 9.20
C PHE A 49 -2.54 -3.53 9.60
N ASP A 50 -2.51 -4.62 8.83
CA ASP A 50 -3.16 -5.88 9.18
C ASP A 50 -2.68 -6.44 10.51
N ARG A 51 -1.35 -6.41 10.75
CA ARG A 51 -0.77 -6.77 12.05
C ARG A 51 -1.27 -5.88 13.18
N ILE A 52 -1.26 -4.56 12.99
CA ILE A 52 -1.73 -3.61 14.02
C ILE A 52 -3.23 -3.78 14.29
N ALA A 53 -4.03 -4.07 13.27
CA ALA A 53 -5.45 -4.34 13.42
C ALA A 53 -5.69 -5.62 14.22
N SER A 54 -4.96 -6.70 13.90
CA SER A 54 -5.02 -7.97 14.63
C SER A 54 -4.66 -7.80 16.11
N GLU A 55 -3.57 -7.08 16.41
CA GLU A 55 -3.15 -6.79 17.80
C GLU A 55 -4.24 -6.03 18.59
N ARG A 56 -4.98 -5.14 17.93
CA ARG A 56 -6.10 -4.40 18.54
C ARG A 56 -7.31 -5.30 18.74
N GLU A 57 -7.65 -6.11 17.74
CA GLU A 57 -8.77 -7.05 17.80
C GLU A 57 -8.60 -8.07 18.93
N ASP A 58 -7.39 -8.61 19.11
CA ASP A 58 -7.06 -9.56 20.19
C ASP A 58 -7.31 -9.00 21.60
N THR A 59 -7.20 -7.67 21.75
CA THR A 59 -7.38 -6.97 23.03
C THR A 59 -8.72 -6.24 23.14
N PHE A 60 -9.57 -6.34 22.12
CA PHE A 60 -10.83 -5.61 22.07
C PHE A 60 -11.93 -6.35 22.83
N ASP A 61 -12.56 -5.64 23.77
CA ASP A 61 -13.72 -6.14 24.49
C ASP A 61 -15.00 -5.85 23.71
N TRP A 62 -15.51 -6.87 23.02
CA TRP A 62 -16.73 -6.76 22.24
C TRP A 62 -17.97 -6.53 23.11
N GLU A 63 -18.01 -7.06 24.34
CA GLU A 63 -19.16 -6.92 25.24
C GLU A 63 -19.29 -5.49 25.77
N HIS A 64 -18.16 -4.82 26.00
CA HIS A 64 -18.12 -3.42 26.46
C HIS A 64 -17.77 -2.43 25.33
N SER A 65 -17.97 -2.84 24.08
CA SER A 65 -17.70 -1.99 22.92
C SER A 65 -18.70 -0.84 22.82
N LEU A 66 -18.22 0.32 22.36
CA LEU A 66 -19.09 1.48 22.09
C LEU A 66 -19.93 1.22 20.83
N THR A 67 -21.22 1.46 20.93
CA THR A 67 -22.16 1.40 19.81
C THR A 67 -21.91 2.55 18.82
N HIS A 68 -22.35 2.37 17.58
CA HIS A 68 -22.24 3.40 16.54
C HIS A 68 -22.88 4.73 16.97
N GLU A 69 -24.01 4.68 17.67
CA GLU A 69 -24.68 5.87 18.19
C GLU A 69 -23.83 6.58 19.25
N GLU A 70 -23.22 5.85 20.18
CA GLU A 70 -22.35 6.44 21.22
C GLU A 70 -21.10 7.12 20.65
N VAL A 71 -20.57 6.62 19.53
CA VAL A 71 -19.37 7.19 18.88
C VAL A 71 -19.73 8.34 17.92
N TRP A 72 -20.81 8.19 17.15
CA TRP A 72 -21.09 9.05 15.99
C TRP A 72 -22.21 10.06 16.23
N ASN A 73 -23.17 9.78 17.13
CA ASN A 73 -24.15 10.79 17.56
C ASN A 73 -23.53 11.66 18.67
N LYS A 74 -22.78 12.68 18.25
CA LYS A 74 -22.68 13.89 19.06
C LYS A 74 -24.02 14.61 19.01
N ASN A 75 -24.93 14.27 19.92
CA ASN A 75 -25.90 15.25 20.37
C ASN A 75 -25.08 16.33 21.09
N GLU A 76 -24.68 17.34 20.34
CA GLU A 76 -24.17 18.60 20.88
C GLU A 76 -25.26 19.18 21.80
N ASN A 77 -24.98 19.18 23.10
CA ASN A 77 -25.50 20.17 24.04
C ASN A 77 -24.33 21.07 24.44
#